data_AF-C5XDG1-F1
#
_entry.id   AF-C5XDG1-F1
#
_cell.length_a   1.000
_cell.length_b   1.000
_cell.length_c   1.000
_cell.angle_alpha   90.00
_cell.angle_beta   90.00
_cell.angle_gamma   90.00
#
_symmetry.space_group_name_H-M   'P 1'
#
loop_
_entity.id
_entity.type
_entity.pdbx_description
1 polymer ?
#
loop_
_entity_poly.entity_id
_entity_poly.type
_entity_poly.pdbx_seq_one_letter_code
_entity_poly.pdbx_strand_id
1 'polypeptide(L)'
;MSGLYSQGFSPARTLSPQIRSNPDADSQYLAELLAEHQKLGPFMQVLPICSRLLNQEIMRVSSMVHDHGFSDLDRRRFRSPSPMSSPIVRPNLHGNGFGPWNGMHQERLGLPPPGTSMDWQGAPPSPGSYIVKKIVRLEVPVDSYPNFNFVGRILGPRGNSLKRVEASTGCRVFIRGKGSIKDTEKEEKLKGKPGYEHLNEPLHILIEAELPANVIDTRLRQAQEVMEELLKPVEESQDFYKRQQLRELAMLNSTLREDSPHPGSVSPFSNGGMKRAKPSQ
;
A
#
# COMPACT_ATOMS: atom_id res chain seq x y z
N MET A 1 79.92 -26.89 19.06
CA MET A 1 79.75 -25.43 19.27
C MET A 1 78.39 -25.06 18.68
N SER A 2 77.29 -25.09 19.44
CA SER A 2 76.79 -24.07 20.39
C SER A 2 76.17 -22.84 19.71
N GLY A 3 74.86 -22.61 19.94
CA GLY A 3 74.10 -21.39 19.61
C GLY A 3 72.70 -21.73 19.05
N LEU A 4 71.66 -21.95 19.85
CA LEU A 4 70.81 -21.02 20.65
C LEU A 4 69.54 -20.54 19.92
N TYR A 5 68.46 -20.59 20.69
CA TYR A 5 67.02 -20.43 20.41
C TYR A 5 66.59 -19.18 19.63
N SER A 6 65.52 -19.31 18.84
CA SER A 6 64.46 -18.30 18.76
C SER A 6 63.11 -18.95 18.42
N GLN A 7 62.11 -18.71 19.26
CA GLN A 7 60.73 -19.15 19.09
C GLN A 7 60.04 -18.32 18.00
N GLY A 8 59.46 -18.99 17.00
CA GLY A 8 58.53 -18.39 16.05
C GLY A 8 57.12 -18.90 16.29
N PHE A 9 56.31 -18.13 17.00
CA PHE A 9 54.87 -18.34 17.15
C PHE A 9 54.16 -18.28 15.79
N SER A 10 53.31 -19.27 15.50
CA SER A 10 52.41 -19.24 14.36
C SER A 10 51.32 -18.17 14.55
N PRO A 11 51.09 -17.24 13.62
CA PRO A 11 49.94 -16.34 13.73
C PRO A 11 48.69 -17.09 13.32
N ALA A 12 47.70 -17.05 14.21
CA ALA A 12 46.38 -17.61 14.04
C ALA A 12 45.69 -17.06 12.78
N ARG A 13 44.86 -17.93 12.17
CA ARG A 13 43.89 -17.57 11.12
C ARG A 13 43.03 -16.40 11.62
N THR A 14 43.15 -15.25 10.97
CA THR A 14 42.26 -14.12 11.19
C THR A 14 40.87 -14.47 10.66
N LEU A 15 39.94 -14.64 11.59
CA LEU A 15 38.50 -14.69 11.33
C LEU A 15 38.09 -13.39 10.62
N SER A 16 37.26 -13.53 9.58
CA SER A 16 36.56 -12.42 8.94
C SER A 16 35.87 -11.53 9.98
N PRO A 17 35.84 -10.20 9.80
CA PRO A 17 35.16 -9.32 10.75
C PRO A 17 33.67 -9.64 10.71
N GLN A 18 33.21 -10.39 11.71
CA GLN A 18 31.83 -10.39 12.13
C GLN A 18 31.51 -8.95 12.52
N ILE A 19 30.74 -8.26 11.68
CA ILE A 19 30.15 -6.98 12.01
C ILE A 19 29.23 -7.26 13.19
N ARG A 20 29.72 -6.96 14.41
CA ARG A 20 28.85 -6.78 15.56
C ARG A 20 27.92 -5.62 15.19
N SER A 21 26.67 -5.91 14.86
CA SER A 21 25.62 -4.90 14.75
C SER A 21 25.48 -4.28 16.13
N ASN A 22 25.93 -3.04 16.26
CA ASN A 22 25.71 -2.26 17.46
C ASN A 22 24.34 -1.58 17.26
N PRO A 23 23.28 -1.97 18.00
CA PRO A 23 21.91 -1.50 17.72
C PRO A 23 21.78 0.03 17.83
N ASP A 24 22.64 0.67 18.63
CA ASP A 24 22.74 2.11 18.74
C ASP A 24 23.32 2.77 17.47
N ALA A 25 24.25 2.11 16.79
CA ALA A 25 24.88 2.63 15.57
C ALA A 25 23.90 2.56 14.38
N ASP A 26 23.12 1.48 14.27
CA ASP A 26 22.13 1.33 13.21
C ASP A 26 20.96 2.33 13.39
N SER A 27 20.59 2.63 14.63
CA SER A 27 19.57 3.63 14.98
C SER A 27 20.04 5.06 14.68
N GLN A 28 21.30 5.38 14.99
CA GLN A 28 21.92 6.66 14.65
C GLN A 28 22.05 6.84 13.13
N TYR A 29 22.45 5.77 12.42
CA TYR A 29 22.55 5.78 10.96
C TYR A 29 21.20 6.02 10.28
N LEU A 30 20.13 5.37 10.76
CA LEU A 30 18.77 5.62 10.26
C LEU A 30 18.34 7.08 10.47
N ALA A 31 18.67 7.68 11.61
CA ALA A 31 18.36 9.08 11.89
C ALA A 31 19.09 10.04 10.93
N GLU A 32 20.34 9.75 10.58
CA GLU A 32 21.11 10.52 9.59
C GLU A 32 20.48 10.42 8.19
N LEU A 33 20.10 9.22 7.74
CA LEU A 33 19.43 9.01 6.44
C LEU A 33 18.10 9.79 6.34
N LEU A 34 17.32 9.83 7.43
CA LEU A 34 16.07 10.59 7.48
C LEU A 34 16.31 12.11 7.45
N ALA A 35 17.38 12.57 8.10
CA ALA A 35 17.78 13.99 8.05
C ALA A 35 18.25 14.40 6.64
N GLU A 36 18.98 13.54 5.93
CA GLU A 36 19.36 13.77 4.53
C GLU A 36 18.16 13.79 3.60
N HIS A 37 17.15 12.94 3.85
CA HIS A 37 15.93 12.92 3.06
C HIS A 37 15.18 14.26 3.13
N GLN A 38 15.13 14.88 4.31
CA GLN A 38 14.54 16.22 4.47
C GLN A 38 15.34 17.30 3.73
N LYS A 39 16.68 17.23 3.76
CA LYS A 39 17.55 18.17 3.04
C LYS A 39 17.44 18.05 1.52
N LEU A 40 17.17 16.85 1.01
CA LEU A 40 17.00 16.62 -0.42
C LEU A 40 15.62 16.99 -0.96
N GLY A 41 14.63 17.24 -0.09
CA GLY A 41 13.26 17.60 -0.48
C GLY A 41 13.18 18.68 -1.58
N PRO A 42 13.88 19.82 -1.45
CA PRO A 42 13.90 20.88 -2.47
C PRO A 42 14.53 20.48 -3.81
N PHE A 43 15.36 19.43 -3.83
CA PHE A 43 16.15 19.00 -5.00
C PHE A 43 15.65 17.70 -5.62
N MET A 44 14.53 17.14 -5.13
CA MET A 44 14.01 15.84 -5.59
C MET A 44 13.72 15.79 -7.10
N GLN A 45 13.34 16.92 -7.70
CA GLN A 45 13.08 16.99 -9.15
C GLN A 45 14.36 17.00 -9.99
N VAL A 46 15.50 17.41 -9.39
CA VAL A 46 16.78 17.56 -10.09
C VAL A 46 17.73 16.39 -9.79
N LEU A 47 17.51 15.68 -8.67
CA LEU A 47 18.30 14.53 -8.23
C LEU A 47 17.45 13.26 -8.02
N PRO A 48 16.72 12.77 -9.06
CA PRO A 48 15.80 11.65 -8.92
C PRO A 48 16.51 10.33 -8.56
N ILE A 49 17.76 10.16 -9.00
CA ILE A 49 18.56 8.96 -8.71
C ILE A 49 18.97 8.94 -7.24
N CYS A 50 19.44 10.06 -6.70
CA CYS A 50 19.86 10.16 -5.30
C CYS A 50 18.68 9.96 -4.35
N SER A 51 17.53 10.57 -4.65
CA SER A 51 16.30 10.37 -3.86
C SER A 51 15.87 8.90 -3.84
N ARG A 52 15.96 8.21 -4.99
CA ARG A 52 15.61 6.78 -5.07
C ARG A 52 16.55 5.89 -4.26
N LEU A 53 17.86 6.11 -4.36
CA LEU A 53 18.86 5.33 -3.62
C LEU A 53 18.74 5.54 -2.10
N LEU A 54 18.52 6.79 -1.67
CA LEU A 54 18.32 7.11 -0.26
C LEU A 54 17.07 6.42 0.31
N ASN A 55 15.95 6.45 -0.43
CA ASN A 55 14.72 5.76 -0.02
C ASN A 55 14.89 4.23 0.06
N GLN A 56 15.67 3.64 -0.84
CA GLN A 56 16.00 2.21 -0.77
C GLN A 56 16.80 1.87 0.49
N GLU A 57 17.77 2.70 0.84
CA GLU A 57 18.62 2.49 2.01
C GLU A 57 17.84 2.67 3.33
N ILE A 58 16.96 3.68 3.42
CA ILE A 58 16.06 3.86 4.57
C ILE A 58 15.21 2.61 4.81
N MET A 59 14.63 2.03 3.74
CA MET A 59 13.83 0.81 3.84
C MET A 59 14.67 -0.40 4.28
N ARG A 60 15.90 -0.50 3.79
CA ARG A 60 16.85 -1.57 4.16
C ARG A 60 17.22 -1.51 5.64
N VAL A 61 17.63 -0.34 6.12
CA VAL A 61 18.06 -0.13 7.51
C VAL A 61 16.88 -0.23 8.48
N SER A 62 15.73 0.36 8.14
CA SER A 62 14.52 0.25 8.95
C SER A 62 14.09 -1.21 9.17
N SER A 63 14.22 -2.06 8.15
CA SER A 63 13.93 -3.50 8.25
C SER A 63 14.91 -4.22 9.20
N MET A 64 16.18 -3.81 9.24
CA MET A 64 17.19 -4.38 10.13
C MET A 64 17.00 -3.94 11.60
N VAL A 65 16.59 -2.69 11.82
CA VAL A 65 16.30 -2.15 13.16
C VAL A 65 15.03 -2.78 13.76
N HIS A 66 14.01 -3.08 12.94
CA HIS A 66 12.79 -3.76 13.40
C HIS A 66 13.02 -5.24 13.77
N ASP A 67 13.97 -5.92 13.14
CA ASP A 67 14.23 -7.35 13.35
C ASP A 67 14.91 -7.65 14.71
N HIS A 68 15.47 -6.63 15.38
CA HIS A 68 16.15 -6.78 16.68
C HIS A 68 15.25 -6.45 17.89
N GLY A 69 13.98 -6.07 17.66
CA GLY A 69 13.01 -5.71 18.70
C GLY A 69 11.95 -6.78 19.00
N PHE A 70 12.02 -7.96 18.40
CA PHE A 70 10.91 -8.94 18.41
C PHE A 70 11.41 -10.39 18.58
N SER A 71 12.08 -10.69 19.70
CA SER A 71 12.09 -12.07 20.21
C SER A 71 10.86 -12.27 21.10
N ASP A 72 10.19 -13.39 20.86
CA ASP A 72 9.09 -13.98 21.64
C ASP A 72 7.70 -13.35 21.48
N LEU A 73 6.98 -13.68 20.39
CA LEU A 73 5.62 -14.23 20.58
C LEU A 73 5.02 -15.08 19.44
N ASP A 74 5.32 -14.91 18.16
CA ASP A 74 4.52 -15.58 17.10
C ASP A 74 5.34 -16.37 16.07
N ARG A 75 6.12 -17.34 16.55
CA ARG A 75 6.73 -18.39 15.72
C ARG A 75 5.74 -19.51 15.39
N ARG A 76 4.57 -19.23 14.82
CA ARG A 76 3.78 -20.23 14.06
C ARG A 76 2.80 -19.51 13.15
N ARG A 77 3.03 -19.48 11.82
CA ARG A 77 1.98 -19.71 10.81
C ARG A 77 2.37 -19.65 9.33
N PHE A 78 3.62 -19.60 8.89
CA PHE A 78 3.90 -19.84 7.46
C PHE A 78 4.97 -20.90 7.19
N ARG A 79 4.44 -21.99 6.62
CA ARG A 79 5.10 -23.16 6.06
C ARG A 79 5.78 -22.76 4.73
N SER A 80 6.95 -23.37 4.51
CA SER A 80 7.89 -23.42 3.37
C SER A 80 7.26 -23.50 1.95
N PRO A 81 8.01 -23.44 0.80
CA PRO A 81 9.43 -23.81 0.60
C PRO A 81 10.27 -22.92 -0.35
N SER A 82 11.59 -23.17 -0.31
CA SER A 82 12.64 -22.66 -1.20
C SER A 82 12.48 -23.09 -2.67
N PRO A 83 13.15 -22.40 -3.61
CA PRO A 83 14.08 -23.10 -4.48
C PRO A 83 15.43 -22.37 -4.61
N MET A 84 16.52 -23.05 -4.24
CA MET A 84 17.86 -22.78 -4.77
C MET A 84 18.06 -23.65 -6.02
N SER A 85 18.57 -23.05 -7.08
CA SER A 85 19.46 -23.73 -8.02
C SER A 85 20.36 -22.69 -8.68
N SER A 86 21.65 -22.81 -8.35
CA SER A 86 22.81 -22.12 -8.91
C SER A 86 22.94 -22.33 -10.43
N PRO A 87 23.85 -21.61 -11.11
CA PRO A 87 25.16 -22.23 -11.29
C PRO A 87 26.39 -21.31 -11.18
N ILE A 88 27.44 -22.04 -10.86
CA ILE A 88 28.88 -21.82 -10.81
C ILE A 88 29.50 -20.93 -11.91
N VAL A 89 30.49 -20.18 -11.43
CA VAL A 89 31.60 -19.42 -12.02
C VAL A 89 32.30 -20.09 -13.22
N ARG A 90 32.62 -19.29 -14.25
CA ARG A 90 33.94 -19.29 -14.93
C ARG A 90 34.39 -17.87 -15.29
N PRO A 91 35.69 -17.52 -15.15
CA PRO A 91 36.21 -16.16 -15.32
C PRO A 91 36.81 -15.93 -16.72
N ASN A 92 36.86 -14.68 -17.18
CA ASN A 92 37.87 -14.17 -18.13
C ASN A 92 37.93 -12.63 -18.10
N LEU A 93 38.97 -12.13 -17.43
CA LEU A 93 39.98 -11.14 -17.85
C LEU A 93 39.63 -10.00 -18.85
N HIS A 94 40.19 -8.82 -18.51
CA HIS A 94 40.33 -7.54 -19.24
C HIS A 94 39.12 -6.58 -19.10
N GLY A 95 39.26 -5.31 -18.76
CA GLY A 95 40.41 -4.44 -18.53
C GLY A 95 39.89 -3.00 -18.46
N ASN A 96 40.53 -2.18 -17.63
CA ASN A 96 40.57 -0.71 -17.58
C ASN A 96 39.35 0.14 -18.02
N GLY A 97 38.91 1.04 -17.14
CA GLY A 97 38.24 2.26 -17.58
C GLY A 97 37.54 3.08 -16.50
N PHE A 98 38.28 3.60 -15.53
CA PHE A 98 37.82 4.77 -14.77
C PHE A 98 37.74 5.98 -15.73
N GLY A 99 36.56 6.57 -15.88
CA GLY A 99 36.38 7.86 -16.56
C GLY A 99 36.13 8.98 -15.54
N PRO A 100 36.98 10.02 -15.47
CA PRO A 100 36.74 11.20 -14.64
C PRO A 100 36.01 12.31 -15.43
N TRP A 101 35.27 13.13 -14.68
CA TRP A 101 34.51 14.30 -15.14
C TRP A 101 35.38 15.52 -15.50
N ASN A 102 34.77 16.38 -16.32
CA ASN A 102 34.94 17.85 -16.50
C ASN A 102 36.01 18.42 -17.46
N GLY A 103 35.58 19.40 -18.27
CA GLY A 103 36.44 20.43 -18.89
C GLY A 103 35.81 21.09 -20.14
N MET A 104 35.67 22.42 -20.13
CA MET A 104 34.84 23.25 -21.02
C MET A 104 35.55 23.86 -22.25
N HIS A 105 34.74 24.54 -23.11
CA HIS A 105 35.07 25.52 -24.18
C HIS A 105 35.67 24.91 -25.47
N GLN A 106 35.38 25.35 -26.72
CA GLN A 106 35.04 26.65 -27.26
C GLN A 106 34.39 26.56 -28.68
N GLU A 107 33.84 27.68 -29.12
CA GLU A 107 33.06 28.02 -30.33
C GLU A 107 33.78 27.75 -31.66
N ARG A 108 33.10 27.16 -32.67
CA ARG A 108 33.31 27.46 -34.11
C ARG A 108 32.21 26.89 -35.01
N LEU A 109 31.71 27.75 -35.91
CA LEU A 109 30.83 27.46 -37.04
C LEU A 109 31.37 26.34 -37.96
N GLY A 110 30.49 25.43 -38.39
CA GLY A 110 30.75 24.44 -39.44
C GLY A 110 29.56 23.49 -39.65
N LEU A 111 29.14 23.33 -40.90
CA LEU A 111 28.02 22.49 -41.38
C LEU A 111 28.17 20.99 -41.01
N PRO A 112 27.09 20.20 -40.86
CA PRO A 112 27.19 18.76 -40.62
C PRO A 112 27.39 17.96 -41.93
N PRO A 113 28.16 16.85 -41.93
CA PRO A 113 28.19 15.91 -43.05
C PRO A 113 26.98 14.97 -43.01
N PRO A 114 26.54 14.42 -44.17
CA PRO A 114 25.36 13.58 -44.24
C PRO A 114 25.70 12.13 -43.88
N GLY A 115 24.84 11.49 -43.09
CA GLY A 115 24.82 10.04 -42.99
C GLY A 115 25.34 9.47 -41.67
N THR A 116 24.51 9.54 -40.63
CA THR A 116 24.21 8.41 -39.76
C THR A 116 22.84 8.69 -39.14
N SER A 117 21.79 8.06 -39.68
CA SER A 117 20.54 7.90 -38.96
C SER A 117 20.82 7.02 -37.75
N MET A 118 21.17 7.63 -36.61
CA MET A 118 20.97 6.99 -35.31
C MET A 118 19.47 6.97 -35.08
N ASP A 119 18.85 5.92 -35.59
CA ASP A 119 17.57 5.53 -35.07
C ASP A 119 17.83 5.09 -33.62
N TRP A 120 17.39 5.91 -32.67
CA TRP A 120 17.22 5.44 -31.30
C TRP A 120 16.01 4.50 -31.33
N GLN A 121 16.22 3.29 -31.88
CA GLN A 121 15.33 2.16 -31.71
C GLN A 121 15.15 2.00 -30.21
N GLY A 122 13.98 2.43 -29.72
CA GLY A 122 13.61 2.33 -28.32
C GLY A 122 13.93 0.92 -27.84
N ALA A 123 14.68 0.82 -26.75
CA ALA A 123 14.94 -0.45 -26.11
C ALA A 123 13.63 -1.24 -26.04
N PRO A 124 13.60 -2.52 -26.47
CA PRO A 124 12.37 -3.31 -26.43
C PRO A 124 11.78 -3.21 -25.03
N PRO A 125 10.45 -3.03 -24.89
CA PRO A 125 9.81 -2.93 -23.59
C PRO A 125 10.30 -4.10 -22.75
N SER A 126 10.95 -3.76 -21.64
CA SER A 126 11.49 -4.75 -20.74
C SER A 126 10.37 -5.75 -20.42
N PRO A 127 10.61 -7.07 -20.47
CA PRO A 127 9.56 -8.10 -20.43
C PRO A 127 8.72 -8.13 -19.13
N GLY A 128 8.93 -7.19 -18.20
CA GLY A 128 8.13 -6.97 -17.00
C GLY A 128 7.24 -5.71 -17.01
N SER A 129 7.17 -4.95 -18.11
CA SER A 129 6.48 -3.64 -18.11
C SER A 129 5.13 -3.61 -18.85
N TYR A 130 4.70 -4.68 -19.51
CA TYR A 130 3.41 -4.65 -20.21
C TYR A 130 2.26 -4.77 -19.21
N ILE A 131 1.28 -3.87 -19.37
CA ILE A 131 0.07 -3.82 -18.56
C ILE A 131 -0.87 -4.90 -19.10
N VAL A 132 -1.39 -5.72 -18.20
CA VAL A 132 -2.39 -6.74 -18.50
C VAL A 132 -3.69 -6.35 -17.81
N LYS A 133 -4.82 -6.68 -18.42
CA LYS A 133 -6.14 -6.57 -17.80
C LYS A 133 -6.66 -7.96 -17.44
N LYS A 134 -7.00 -8.18 -16.17
CA LYS A 134 -7.63 -9.40 -15.66
C LYS A 134 -8.93 -9.05 -14.95
N ILE A 135 -9.94 -9.90 -15.12
CA ILE A 135 -11.26 -9.74 -14.51
C ILE A 135 -11.62 -11.05 -13.79
N VAL A 136 -12.03 -10.94 -12.53
CA VAL A 136 -12.55 -12.05 -11.72
C VAL A 136 -13.98 -11.75 -11.33
N ARG A 137 -14.84 -12.77 -11.42
CA ARG A 137 -16.24 -12.72 -11.00
C ARG A 137 -16.42 -13.49 -9.70
N LEU A 138 -17.03 -12.86 -8.70
CA LEU A 138 -17.42 -13.47 -7.43
C LEU A 138 -18.94 -13.45 -7.30
N GLU A 139 -19.52 -14.57 -6.89
CA GLU A 139 -20.96 -14.68 -6.65
C GLU A 139 -21.30 -14.30 -5.20
N VAL A 140 -22.41 -13.59 -5.02
CA VAL A 140 -22.90 -13.19 -3.70
C VAL A 140 -23.97 -14.19 -3.23
N PRO A 141 -23.83 -14.84 -2.06
CA PRO A 141 -24.75 -15.87 -1.60
C PRO A 141 -26.04 -15.27 -1.00
N VAL A 142 -26.76 -14.48 -1.80
CA VAL A 142 -28.03 -13.85 -1.40
C VAL A 142 -29.14 -14.87 -1.14
N ASP A 143 -29.14 -15.98 -1.87
CA ASP A 143 -30.15 -17.04 -1.74
C ASP A 143 -30.01 -17.80 -0.41
N SER A 144 -28.78 -17.98 0.06
CA SER A 144 -28.50 -18.62 1.35
C SER A 144 -28.74 -17.70 2.54
N TYR A 145 -28.58 -16.38 2.36
CA TYR A 145 -28.67 -15.39 3.43
C TYR A 145 -29.46 -14.14 3.00
N PRO A 146 -30.79 -14.26 2.78
CA PRO A 146 -31.60 -13.16 2.23
C PRO A 146 -31.74 -11.96 3.18
N ASN A 147 -31.59 -12.16 4.48
CA ASN A 147 -31.68 -11.10 5.48
C ASN A 147 -30.36 -10.32 5.67
N PHE A 148 -29.26 -10.74 5.02
CA PHE A 148 -27.95 -10.13 5.18
C PHE A 148 -27.65 -9.14 4.04
N ASN A 149 -27.30 -7.90 4.40
CA ASN A 149 -27.02 -6.85 3.43
C ASN A 149 -25.54 -6.84 3.01
N PHE A 150 -25.19 -7.70 2.05
CA PHE A 150 -23.82 -7.78 1.50
C PHE A 150 -23.37 -6.46 0.84
N VAL A 151 -24.22 -5.86 0.01
CA VAL A 151 -23.89 -4.63 -0.74
C VAL A 151 -23.57 -3.47 0.21
N GLY A 152 -24.40 -3.28 1.25
CA GLY A 152 -24.18 -2.25 2.26
C GLY A 152 -22.90 -2.46 3.06
N ARG A 153 -22.59 -3.72 3.41
CA ARG A 153 -21.35 -4.08 4.11
C ARG A 153 -20.11 -3.81 3.27
N ILE A 154 -20.14 -4.13 1.98
CA ILE A 154 -19.02 -3.91 1.05
C ILE A 154 -18.78 -2.42 0.81
N LEU A 155 -19.85 -1.66 0.49
CA LEU A 155 -19.74 -0.23 0.21
C LEU A 155 -19.33 0.56 1.46
N GLY A 156 -19.94 0.24 2.60
CA GLY A 156 -19.77 0.97 3.84
C GLY A 156 -20.22 2.44 3.75
N PRO A 157 -19.82 3.29 4.71
CA PRO A 157 -20.28 4.67 4.79
C PRO A 157 -19.85 5.46 3.55
N ARG A 158 -20.82 6.00 2.80
CA ARG A 158 -20.59 6.77 1.56
C ARG A 158 -19.73 6.07 0.50
N GLY A 159 -19.65 4.73 0.54
CA GLY A 159 -18.78 3.96 -0.36
C GLY A 159 -17.29 3.97 0.03
N ASN A 160 -16.93 4.52 1.20
CA ASN A 160 -15.54 4.64 1.63
C ASN A 160 -14.87 3.29 1.87
N SER A 161 -15.61 2.28 2.33
CA SER A 161 -15.03 0.96 2.59
C SER A 161 -14.57 0.31 1.28
N LEU A 162 -15.43 0.31 0.26
CA LEU A 162 -15.07 -0.17 -1.07
C LEU A 162 -13.89 0.62 -1.66
N LYS A 163 -13.92 1.95 -1.57
CA LYS A 163 -12.81 2.81 -2.04
C LYS A 163 -11.48 2.48 -1.37
N ARG A 164 -11.47 2.14 -0.07
CA ARG A 164 -10.24 1.71 0.63
C ARG A 164 -9.72 0.38 0.08
N VAL A 165 -10.61 -0.58 -0.23
CA VAL A 165 -10.23 -1.86 -0.83
C VAL A 165 -9.64 -1.64 -2.23
N GLU A 166 -10.28 -0.80 -3.05
CA GLU A 166 -9.78 -0.45 -4.38
C GLU A 166 -8.42 0.27 -4.31
N ALA A 167 -8.27 1.25 -3.42
CA ALA A 167 -7.02 2.00 -3.25
C ALA A 167 -5.86 1.13 -2.73
N SER A 168 -6.14 0.19 -1.81
CA SER A 168 -5.10 -0.68 -1.24
C SER A 168 -4.65 -1.77 -2.22
N THR A 169 -5.56 -2.29 -3.04
CA THR A 169 -5.28 -3.38 -3.98
C THR A 169 -4.89 -2.90 -5.38
N GLY A 170 -5.25 -1.67 -5.75
CA GLY A 170 -5.11 -1.16 -7.11
C GLY A 170 -6.08 -1.80 -8.11
N CYS A 171 -7.10 -2.51 -7.62
CA CYS A 171 -8.15 -3.12 -8.43
C CYS A 171 -9.40 -2.23 -8.44
N ARG A 172 -10.23 -2.38 -9.47
CA ARG A 172 -11.55 -1.76 -9.59
C ARG A 172 -12.61 -2.81 -9.27
N VAL A 173 -13.60 -2.46 -8.46
CA VAL A 173 -14.64 -3.38 -8.02
C VAL A 173 -16.00 -2.87 -8.48
N PHE A 174 -16.73 -3.72 -9.21
CA PHE A 174 -18.07 -3.43 -9.71
C PHE A 174 -19.08 -4.36 -9.09
N ILE A 175 -20.12 -3.80 -8.46
CA ILE A 175 -21.28 -4.55 -7.99
C ILE A 175 -22.30 -4.56 -9.13
N ARG A 176 -22.67 -5.75 -9.61
CA ARG A 176 -23.56 -5.97 -10.76
C ARG A 176 -24.57 -7.07 -10.42
N GLY A 177 -25.51 -7.34 -11.30
CA GLY A 177 -26.59 -8.29 -11.04
C GLY A 177 -27.86 -7.65 -10.45
N LYS A 178 -28.85 -8.51 -10.27
CA LYS A 178 -30.14 -8.23 -9.63
C LYS A 178 -29.95 -7.84 -8.15
N GLY A 179 -30.57 -6.76 -7.70
CA GLY A 179 -30.43 -6.22 -6.34
C GLY A 179 -29.18 -5.38 -6.13
N SER A 180 -28.45 -5.05 -7.19
CA SER A 180 -27.32 -4.10 -7.13
C SER A 180 -27.79 -2.65 -6.95
N ILE A 181 -29.05 -2.35 -7.33
CA ILE A 181 -29.66 -1.03 -7.17
C ILE A 181 -30.52 -1.05 -5.90
N LYS A 182 -30.39 0.00 -5.09
CA LYS A 182 -31.11 0.10 -3.81
C LYS A 182 -32.64 0.05 -3.99
N ASP A 183 -33.15 0.69 -5.03
CA ASP A 183 -34.58 0.82 -5.29
C ASP A 183 -35.03 -0.24 -6.33
N THR A 184 -35.71 -1.29 -5.88
CA THR A 184 -36.18 -2.41 -6.73
C THR A 184 -37.08 -1.95 -7.88
N GLU A 185 -37.98 -0.99 -7.64
CA GLU A 185 -38.88 -0.48 -8.69
C GLU A 185 -38.13 0.24 -9.82
N LYS A 186 -37.02 0.91 -9.49
CA LYS A 186 -36.17 1.56 -10.49
C LYS A 186 -35.36 0.52 -11.25
N GLU A 187 -34.90 -0.50 -10.54
CA GLU A 187 -34.17 -1.62 -11.14
C GLU A 187 -35.01 -2.31 -12.23
N GLU A 188 -36.27 -2.64 -11.95
CA GLU A 188 -37.15 -3.29 -12.94
C GLU A 188 -37.42 -2.42 -14.16
N LYS A 189 -37.53 -1.10 -14.00
CA LYS A 189 -37.71 -0.14 -15.11
C LYS A 189 -36.45 0.04 -15.97
N LEU A 190 -35.27 -0.22 -15.40
CA LEU A 190 -33.99 -0.13 -16.10
C LEU A 190 -33.59 -1.47 -16.73
N LYS A 191 -34.16 -2.58 -16.26
CA LYS A 191 -33.96 -3.91 -16.80
C LYS A 191 -34.29 -3.94 -18.30
N GLY A 192 -33.38 -4.51 -19.09
CA GLY A 192 -33.52 -4.59 -20.56
C GLY A 192 -33.11 -3.33 -21.33
N LYS A 193 -32.68 -2.25 -20.65
CA LYS A 193 -32.06 -1.10 -21.32
C LYS A 193 -30.58 -1.37 -21.63
N PRO A 194 -30.03 -0.80 -22.72
CA PRO A 194 -28.60 -0.90 -23.01
C PRO A 194 -27.79 -0.35 -21.83
N GLY A 195 -26.77 -1.10 -21.41
CA GLY A 195 -25.95 -0.78 -20.22
C GLY A 195 -26.45 -1.37 -18.89
N TYR A 196 -27.68 -1.89 -18.84
CA TYR A 196 -28.30 -2.51 -17.65
C TYR A 196 -28.61 -4.00 -17.85
N GLU A 197 -28.02 -4.64 -18.85
CA GLU A 197 -28.22 -6.06 -19.18
C GLU A 197 -27.86 -6.98 -18.01
N HIS A 198 -26.86 -6.56 -17.21
CA HIS A 198 -26.43 -7.27 -16.01
C HIS A 198 -27.53 -7.41 -14.95
N LEU A 199 -28.62 -6.64 -14.98
CA LEU A 199 -29.74 -6.78 -14.04
C LEU A 199 -30.52 -8.09 -14.23
N ASN A 200 -30.30 -8.82 -15.33
CA ASN A 200 -30.84 -10.17 -15.53
C ASN A 200 -30.03 -11.25 -14.80
N GLU A 201 -28.79 -10.96 -14.43
CA GLU A 201 -27.89 -11.92 -13.78
C GLU A 201 -28.07 -11.89 -12.25
N PRO A 202 -27.72 -12.97 -11.52
CA PRO A 202 -27.69 -12.94 -10.06
C PRO A 202 -26.70 -11.90 -9.54
N LEU A 203 -26.88 -11.43 -8.30
CA LEU A 203 -25.99 -10.46 -7.66
C LEU A 203 -24.54 -11.01 -7.66
N HIS A 204 -23.64 -10.26 -8.29
CA HIS A 204 -22.25 -10.65 -8.41
C HIS A 204 -21.32 -9.43 -8.40
N ILE A 205 -20.05 -9.70 -8.14
CA ILE A 205 -19.01 -8.69 -8.04
C ILE A 205 -17.97 -8.97 -9.11
N LEU A 206 -17.59 -7.96 -9.88
CA LEU A 206 -16.50 -8.02 -10.85
C LEU A 206 -15.31 -7.24 -10.30
N ILE A 207 -14.18 -7.92 -10.14
CA ILE A 207 -12.91 -7.32 -9.75
C ILE A 207 -12.06 -7.24 -11.01
N GLU A 208 -11.82 -6.02 -11.48
CA GLU A 208 -10.98 -5.72 -12.64
C GLU A 208 -9.63 -5.16 -12.17
N ALA A 209 -8.54 -5.80 -12.59
CA ALA A 209 -7.20 -5.31 -12.36
C ALA A 209 -6.55 -4.97 -13.70
N GLU A 210 -6.00 -3.76 -13.80
CA GLU A 210 -5.20 -3.31 -14.94
C GLU A 210 -3.82 -2.91 -14.41
N LEU A 211 -2.91 -3.87 -14.39
CA LEU A 211 -1.63 -3.78 -13.70
C LEU A 211 -0.52 -4.52 -14.48
N PRO A 212 0.76 -4.24 -14.21
CA PRO A 212 1.86 -4.99 -14.79
C PRO A 212 1.76 -6.50 -14.53
N ALA A 213 2.11 -7.32 -15.53
CA ALA A 213 1.93 -8.77 -15.51
C ALA A 213 2.58 -9.47 -14.30
N ASN A 214 3.65 -8.89 -13.75
CA ASN A 214 4.37 -9.43 -12.59
C ASN A 214 3.64 -9.26 -11.25
N VAL A 215 2.71 -8.30 -11.13
CA VAL A 215 2.01 -8.01 -9.86
C VAL A 215 0.51 -8.26 -9.91
N ILE A 216 -0.07 -8.32 -11.11
CA ILE A 216 -1.52 -8.41 -11.29
C ILE A 216 -2.15 -9.59 -10.56
N ASP A 217 -1.54 -10.77 -10.61
CA ASP A 217 -2.08 -11.98 -9.97
C ASP A 217 -2.11 -11.86 -8.45
N THR A 218 -1.04 -11.29 -7.87
CA THR A 218 -0.95 -11.06 -6.42
C THR A 218 -1.98 -10.05 -5.95
N ARG A 219 -2.14 -8.93 -6.68
CA ARG A 219 -3.10 -7.88 -6.34
C ARG A 219 -4.55 -8.34 -6.51
N LEU A 220 -4.84 -9.07 -7.58
CA LEU A 220 -6.17 -9.62 -7.85
C LEU A 220 -6.56 -10.65 -6.79
N ARG A 221 -5.63 -11.53 -6.39
CA ARG A 221 -5.84 -12.49 -5.29
C ARG A 221 -6.09 -11.78 -3.96
N GLN A 222 -5.33 -10.74 -3.65
CA GLN A 222 -5.52 -9.95 -2.43
C GLN A 222 -6.91 -9.30 -2.39
N ALA A 223 -7.35 -8.71 -3.51
CA ALA A 223 -8.69 -8.14 -3.62
C ALA A 223 -9.77 -9.21 -3.46
N GLN A 224 -9.58 -10.37 -4.09
CA GLN A 224 -10.48 -11.50 -3.97
C GLN A 224 -10.63 -11.97 -2.52
N GLU A 225 -9.53 -12.14 -1.78
CA GLU A 225 -9.55 -12.60 -0.39
C GLU A 225 -10.34 -11.64 0.52
N VAL A 226 -10.09 -10.33 0.39
CA VAL A 226 -10.81 -9.30 1.15
C VAL A 226 -12.30 -9.32 0.81
N MET A 227 -12.64 -9.46 -0.48
CA MET A 227 -14.04 -9.50 -0.91
C MET A 227 -14.75 -10.77 -0.42
N GLU A 228 -14.10 -11.93 -0.49
CA GLU A 228 -14.63 -13.19 0.03
C GLU A 228 -14.84 -13.15 1.54
N GLU A 229 -13.97 -12.47 2.30
CA GLU A 229 -14.16 -12.24 3.73
C GLU A 229 -15.40 -11.39 4.02
N LEU A 230 -15.62 -10.33 3.23
CA LEU A 230 -16.81 -9.47 3.35
C LEU A 230 -18.11 -10.18 2.95
N LEU A 231 -18.02 -11.21 2.11
CA LEU A 231 -19.14 -12.05 1.69
C LEU A 231 -19.48 -13.18 2.67
N LYS A 232 -18.68 -13.40 3.72
CA LYS A 232 -19.04 -14.34 4.78
C LYS A 232 -20.06 -13.69 5.71
N PRO A 233 -21.25 -14.29 5.89
CA PRO A 233 -22.22 -13.78 6.83
C PRO A 233 -21.65 -13.92 8.25
N VAL A 234 -21.67 -12.83 9.00
CA VAL A 234 -21.27 -12.78 10.40
C VAL A 234 -22.50 -12.42 11.22
N GLU A 235 -22.66 -13.06 12.38
CA GLU A 235 -23.72 -12.73 13.32
C GLU A 235 -23.58 -11.28 13.78
N GLU A 236 -24.70 -10.54 13.84
CA GLU A 236 -24.70 -9.09 14.10
C GLU A 236 -24.03 -8.70 15.43
N SER A 237 -24.16 -9.55 16.46
CA SER A 237 -23.52 -9.37 17.77
C SER A 237 -21.99 -9.41 17.68
N GLN A 238 -21.45 -10.22 16.77
CA GLN A 238 -20.02 -10.44 16.58
C GLN A 238 -19.45 -9.57 15.45
N ASP A 239 -20.30 -8.79 14.77
CA ASP A 239 -19.92 -8.00 13.62
C ASP A 239 -19.22 -6.68 14.01
N PHE A 240 -17.93 -6.79 14.38
CA PHE A 240 -17.07 -5.65 14.67
C PHE A 240 -16.94 -4.72 13.45
N TYR A 241 -16.94 -5.28 12.24
CA TYR A 241 -16.78 -4.53 11.01
C TYR A 241 -17.98 -3.60 10.75
N LYS A 242 -19.21 -4.13 10.84
CA LYS A 242 -20.43 -3.33 10.74
C LYS A 242 -20.51 -2.26 11.82
N ARG A 243 -20.16 -2.59 13.07
CA ARG A 243 -20.11 -1.61 14.17
C ARG A 243 -19.13 -0.47 13.88
N GLN A 244 -17.95 -0.77 13.33
CA GLN A 244 -16.98 0.23 12.94
C GLN A 244 -17.51 1.12 11.80
N GLN A 245 -18.17 0.55 10.80
CA GLN A 245 -18.79 1.31 9.70
C GLN A 245 -19.91 2.24 10.18
N LEU A 246 -20.75 1.77 11.11
CA LEU A 246 -21.82 2.59 11.71
C LEU A 246 -21.26 3.72 12.57
N ARG A 247 -20.17 3.47 13.30
CA ARG A 247 -19.42 4.50 14.03
C ARG A 247 -18.86 5.56 13.07
N GLU A 248 -18.19 5.15 12.00
CA GLU A 248 -17.67 6.05 10.96
C GLU A 248 -18.82 6.88 10.32
N LEU A 249 -19.96 6.24 10.03
CA LEU A 249 -21.13 6.91 9.48
C LEU A 249 -21.71 7.98 10.43
N ALA A 250 -21.79 7.67 11.73
CA ALA A 250 -22.31 8.60 12.74
C ALA A 250 -21.41 9.85 12.84
N MET A 251 -20.09 9.67 12.83
CA MET A 251 -19.12 10.78 12.84
C MET A 251 -19.23 11.66 11.58
N LEU A 252 -19.39 11.06 10.40
CA LEU A 252 -19.54 11.81 9.14
C LEU A 252 -20.85 12.60 9.06
N ASN A 253 -21.88 12.14 9.77
CA ASN A 253 -23.17 12.82 9.84
C ASN A 253 -23.18 13.92 10.91
N SER A 254 -22.40 13.79 11.99
CA SER A 254 -22.28 14.83 13.01
C SER A 254 -21.49 16.05 12.54
N THR A 255 -20.39 15.85 11.79
CA THR A 255 -19.58 16.97 11.25
C THR A 255 -20.31 17.80 10.20
N LEU A 256 -21.39 17.28 9.60
CA LEU A 256 -22.21 18.01 8.63
C LEU A 256 -23.23 18.95 9.31
N ARG A 257 -23.39 18.89 10.64
CA ARG A 257 -24.43 19.64 11.36
C ARG A 257 -23.93 20.84 12.16
N GLU A 258 -22.61 21.08 12.25
CA GLU A 258 -22.10 22.31 12.89
C GLU A 258 -22.22 23.57 12.01
N ASP A 259 -22.47 23.44 10.70
CA ASP A 259 -22.79 24.57 9.80
C ASP A 259 -24.31 24.86 9.73
N SER A 260 -24.96 24.99 10.88
CA SER A 260 -26.32 25.53 10.98
C SER A 260 -26.43 26.49 12.16
N PRO A 261 -26.78 27.78 11.92
CA PRO A 261 -26.80 28.78 12.98
C PRO A 261 -28.03 28.65 13.89
N HIS A 262 -27.76 28.31 15.17
CA HIS A 262 -28.51 28.66 16.41
C HIS A 262 -29.89 28.02 16.69
N PRO A 263 -30.46 28.13 17.91
CA PRO A 263 -29.91 28.10 19.28
C PRO A 263 -30.68 27.09 20.18
N GLY A 264 -30.07 26.58 21.27
CA GLY A 264 -30.85 25.75 22.21
C GLY A 264 -30.04 25.01 23.26
N SER A 265 -29.20 25.72 24.01
CA SER A 265 -28.66 25.17 25.26
C SER A 265 -29.76 25.15 26.31
N VAL A 266 -30.42 24.01 26.47
CA VAL A 266 -31.23 23.71 27.66
C VAL A 266 -30.34 23.00 28.68
N SER A 267 -29.62 23.81 29.45
CA SER A 267 -28.93 23.35 30.66
C SER A 267 -29.97 23.01 31.76
N PRO A 268 -29.95 21.81 32.35
CA PRO A 268 -30.80 21.47 33.48
C PRO A 268 -30.01 21.70 34.78
N PHE A 269 -30.11 22.91 35.36
CA PHE A 269 -29.76 23.09 36.76
C PHE A 269 -30.83 23.92 37.47
N SER A 270 -31.50 23.21 38.38
CA SER A 270 -32.34 23.72 39.46
C SER A 270 -31.62 24.75 40.32
N ASN A 271 -32.31 25.84 40.67
CA ASN A 271 -32.38 26.25 42.07
C ASN A 271 -33.55 27.22 42.33
N GLY A 272 -34.25 26.94 43.43
CA GLY A 272 -35.46 27.64 43.84
C GLY A 272 -35.22 29.10 44.26
N GLY A 273 -36.20 29.94 43.94
CA GLY A 273 -36.30 31.32 44.40
C GLY A 273 -37.74 31.59 44.84
N MET A 274 -37.89 32.00 46.10
CA MET A 274 -39.12 32.06 46.89
C MET A 274 -40.18 33.01 46.31
N LYS A 275 -41.46 32.60 46.37
CA LYS A 275 -42.62 33.45 46.07
C LYS A 275 -42.86 34.43 47.22
N ARG A 276 -42.63 35.72 46.99
CA ARG A 276 -43.04 36.80 47.90
C ARG A 276 -44.50 37.15 47.64
N ALA A 277 -45.36 36.90 48.63
CA ALA A 277 -46.75 37.33 48.62
C ALA A 277 -46.84 38.86 48.78
N LYS A 278 -47.75 39.51 48.03
CA LYS A 278 -48.20 40.88 48.29
C LYS A 278 -49.46 40.82 49.16
N PRO A 279 -49.50 41.47 50.33
CA PRO A 279 -50.75 41.77 51.01
C PRO A 279 -51.41 43.00 50.37
N SER A 280 -52.73 42.93 50.28
CA SER A 280 -53.66 44.01 49.96
C SER A 280 -53.75 45.03 51.10
N GLN A 281 -53.61 46.33 50.78
CA GLN A 281 -54.51 47.41 51.16
C GLN A 281 -54.10 48.71 50.47
#